data_AF-A0A3B9JLN2-F1
#
_entry.id   AF-A0A3B9JLN2-F1
#
_cell.length_a   1.000
_cell.length_b   1.000
_cell.length_c   1.000
_cell.angle_alpha   90.00
_cell.angle_beta   90.00
_cell.angle_gamma   90.00
#
_symmetry.space_group_name_H-M   'P 1'
#
loop_
_entity.id
_entity.type
_entity.pdbx_description
1 polymer ?
#
loop_
_entity_poly.entity_id
_entity_poly.type
_entity_poly.pdbx_seq_one_letter_code
_entity_poly.pdbx_strand_id
1 'polypeptide(L)'
;MSEIIIKIENLDLIYKRGQERIKALDSINLTISKGEKVGILGPNGAGKSSLIKILAGIIRPTSGNVICLGLNPFKDRRKYLEKIGVVFGHKGFLIPDVPVIMSLELAAAVYGVPKEEFNKKLKELTEILGIERSLLKRPPRLMSLGQRIKFELISSLLHEPELLILDEALIGIDVVSRH
;
A
#
# COMPACT_ATOMS: atom_id res chain seq x y z
N MET A 1 6.33 -24.93 -10.15
CA MET A 1 5.11 -24.09 -10.14
C MET A 1 5.42 -22.87 -9.29
N SER A 2 5.05 -21.68 -9.74
CA SER A 2 5.25 -20.45 -8.96
C SER A 2 4.36 -20.47 -7.71
N GLU A 3 4.90 -20.00 -6.58
CA GLU A 3 4.17 -19.90 -5.31
C GLU A 3 3.05 -18.86 -5.46
N ILE A 4 1.79 -19.25 -5.19
CA ILE A 4 0.65 -18.32 -5.22
C ILE A 4 0.63 -17.51 -3.93
N ILE A 5 0.66 -16.18 -4.06
CA ILE A 5 0.65 -15.26 -2.91
C ILE A 5 -0.69 -14.56 -2.73
N ILE A 6 -1.52 -14.44 -3.77
CA ILE A 6 -2.88 -13.92 -3.64
C ILE A 6 -3.81 -14.88 -4.40
N LYS A 7 -4.87 -15.31 -3.71
CA LYS A 7 -5.95 -16.11 -4.28
C LYS A 7 -7.28 -15.50 -3.87
N ILE A 8 -8.08 -15.14 -4.85
CA ILE A 8 -9.42 -14.57 -4.71
C ILE A 8 -10.40 -15.50 -5.44
N GLU A 9 -11.47 -15.89 -4.75
CA GLU A 9 -12.50 -16.77 -5.29
C GLU A 9 -13.89 -16.17 -5.05
N ASN A 10 -14.64 -15.98 -6.13
CA ASN A 10 -16.02 -15.50 -6.15
C ASN A 10 -16.26 -14.28 -5.24
N LEU A 11 -15.38 -13.28 -5.36
CA LEU A 11 -15.41 -12.11 -4.48
C LEU A 11 -16.46 -11.09 -4.93
N ASP A 12 -17.40 -10.81 -4.05
CA ASP A 12 -18.38 -9.74 -4.24
C ASP A 12 -18.21 -8.63 -3.21
N LEU A 13 -18.57 -7.42 -3.63
CA LEU A 13 -18.73 -6.29 -2.73
C LEU A 13 -19.94 -5.47 -3.13
N ILE A 14 -20.88 -5.32 -2.20
CA ILE A 14 -22.09 -4.52 -2.36
C ILE A 14 -22.06 -3.38 -1.34
N TYR A 15 -22.04 -2.15 -1.84
CA TYR A 15 -22.28 -0.97 -1.01
C TYR A 15 -23.79 -0.71 -0.90
N LYS A 16 -24.23 -0.32 0.30
CA LYS A 16 -25.61 0.13 0.54
C LYS A 16 -25.61 1.65 0.72
N ARG A 17 -26.39 2.36 -0.11
CA ARG A 17 -26.60 3.80 0.00
C ARG A 17 -28.09 4.07 0.12
N GLY A 18 -28.58 4.19 1.36
CA GLY A 18 -30.03 4.21 1.62
C GLY A 18 -30.67 2.90 1.16
N GLN A 19 -31.63 2.98 0.23
CA GLN A 19 -32.28 1.79 -0.35
C GLN A 19 -31.50 1.20 -1.54
N GLU A 20 -30.57 1.95 -2.13
CA GLU A 20 -29.81 1.50 -3.29
C GLU A 20 -28.70 0.51 -2.90
N ARG A 21 -28.52 -0.52 -3.73
CA ARG A 21 -27.43 -1.49 -3.64
C ARG A 21 -26.55 -1.35 -4.88
N ILE A 22 -25.28 -1.00 -4.66
CA ILE A 22 -24.29 -0.84 -5.72
C ILE A 22 -23.33 -2.03 -5.64
N LYS A 23 -23.35 -2.89 -6.66
CA LYS A 23 -22.41 -3.99 -6.80
C LYS A 23 -21.08 -3.45 -7.34
N ALA A 24 -20.12 -3.23 -6.45
CA ALA A 24 -18.81 -2.69 -6.78
C ALA A 24 -17.81 -3.75 -7.23
N LEU A 25 -17.97 -5.00 -6.77
CA LEU A 25 -17.24 -6.16 -7.27
C LEU A 25 -18.26 -7.28 -7.49
N ASP A 26 -18.10 -7.99 -8.61
CA ASP A 26 -18.98 -9.07 -9.02
C ASP A 26 -18.16 -10.33 -9.32
N SER A 27 -18.28 -11.33 -8.44
CA SER A 27 -17.72 -12.67 -8.63
C SER A 27 -16.26 -12.67 -9.10
N ILE A 28 -15.44 -11.77 -8.54
CA ILE A 28 -14.05 -11.61 -8.99
C ILE A 28 -13.25 -12.85 -8.61
N ASN A 29 -12.51 -13.39 -9.59
CA ASN A 29 -11.58 -14.49 -9.42
C ASN A 29 -10.20 -14.01 -9.90
N LEU A 30 -9.18 -14.14 -9.04
CA LEU A 30 -7.84 -13.64 -9.31
C LEU A 30 -6.80 -14.51 -8.60
N THR A 31 -5.73 -14.84 -9.30
CA THR A 31 -4.57 -15.52 -8.73
C THR A 31 -3.32 -14.73 -9.12
N ILE A 32 -2.46 -14.43 -8.14
CA ILE A 32 -1.19 -13.72 -8.35
C ILE A 32 -0.07 -14.56 -7.75
N SER A 33 0.98 -14.79 -8.53
CA SER A 33 2.18 -15.52 -8.10
C SER A 33 3.21 -14.60 -7.47
N LYS A 34 4.09 -15.17 -6.63
CA LYS A 34 5.22 -14.47 -6.03
C LYS A 34 6.12 -13.85 -7.10
N GLY A 35 6.48 -12.59 -6.90
CA GLY A 35 7.34 -11.82 -7.81
C GLY A 35 6.62 -11.18 -9.00
N GLU A 36 5.32 -11.42 -9.17
CA GLU A 36 4.54 -10.75 -10.21
C GLU A 36 4.30 -9.27 -9.86
N LYS A 37 4.29 -8.44 -10.90
CA LYS A 37 3.89 -7.03 -10.84
C LYS A 37 2.58 -6.91 -11.59
N VAL A 38 1.49 -6.66 -10.87
CA VAL A 38 0.13 -6.65 -11.43
C VAL A 38 -0.46 -5.25 -11.37
N GLY A 39 -0.94 -4.76 -12.50
CA GLY A 39 -1.71 -3.53 -12.60
C GLY A 39 -3.20 -3.82 -12.73
N ILE A 40 -4.03 -3.19 -11.88
CA ILE A 40 -5.49 -3.25 -11.99
C ILE A 40 -5.96 -2.03 -12.78
N LEU A 41 -6.45 -2.24 -14.00
CA LEU A 41 -6.85 -1.19 -14.93
C LEU A 41 -8.35 -1.24 -15.23
N GLY A 42 -8.94 -0.09 -15.57
CA GLY A 42 -10.38 0.03 -15.88
C GLY A 42 -10.90 1.44 -15.62
N PRO A 43 -12.15 1.76 -16.00
CA PRO A 43 -12.72 3.09 -15.82
C PRO A 43 -12.99 3.43 -14.34
N ASN A 44 -13.25 4.71 -14.06
CA ASN A 44 -13.69 5.13 -12.72
C ASN A 44 -15.00 4.44 -12.36
N GLY A 45 -15.11 3.98 -11.11
CA GLY A 45 -16.27 3.20 -10.66
C GLY A 45 -16.21 1.69 -10.94
N ALA A 46 -15.22 1.18 -11.68
CA ALA A 46 -15.08 -0.25 -11.98
C ALA A 46 -14.69 -1.16 -10.78
N GLY A 47 -14.68 -0.63 -9.56
CA GLY A 47 -14.35 -1.42 -8.36
C GLY A 47 -12.86 -1.55 -8.01
N LYS A 48 -11.95 -1.00 -8.82
CA LYS A 48 -10.48 -1.11 -8.61
C LYS A 48 -10.02 -0.75 -7.19
N SER A 49 -10.36 0.45 -6.72
CA SER A 49 -9.99 0.90 -5.37
C SER A 49 -10.71 0.09 -4.28
N SER A 50 -11.87 -0.48 -4.57
CA SER A 50 -12.55 -1.39 -3.64
C SER A 50 -11.79 -2.71 -3.50
N LEU A 51 -11.33 -3.28 -4.62
CA LEU A 51 -10.49 -4.47 -4.61
C LEU A 51 -9.17 -4.22 -3.87
N ILE A 52 -8.51 -3.09 -4.12
CA ILE A 52 -7.29 -2.70 -3.42
C ILE A 52 -7.53 -2.56 -1.90
N LYS A 53 -8.64 -1.92 -1.48
CA LYS A 53 -8.98 -1.77 -0.05
C LYS A 53 -9.32 -3.10 0.61
N ILE A 54 -9.88 -4.07 -0.12
CA ILE A 54 -10.08 -5.44 0.37
C ILE A 54 -8.73 -6.12 0.59
N LEU A 55 -7.83 -6.06 -0.41
CA LEU A 55 -6.49 -6.63 -0.31
C LEU A 55 -5.66 -5.97 0.80
N ALA A 56 -5.82 -4.67 1.03
CA ALA A 56 -5.20 -3.95 2.15
C ALA A 56 -5.84 -4.25 3.52
N GLY A 57 -6.90 -5.07 3.58
CA GLY A 57 -7.58 -5.41 4.83
C GLY A 57 -8.38 -4.26 5.47
N ILE A 58 -8.75 -3.25 4.67
CA ILE A 58 -9.49 -2.04 5.13
C ILE A 58 -11.00 -2.27 5.11
N ILE A 59 -11.51 -2.85 4.03
CA ILE A 59 -12.94 -3.16 3.89
C ILE A 59 -13.13 -4.67 3.71
N ARG A 60 -14.19 -5.21 4.30
CA ARG A 60 -14.55 -6.63 4.12
C ARG A 60 -15.40 -6.80 2.86
N PRO A 61 -15.20 -7.87 2.08
CA PRO A 61 -16.12 -8.22 1.00
C PRO A 61 -17.49 -8.59 1.56
N THR A 62 -18.50 -8.54 0.70
CA THR A 62 -19.85 -9.03 1.02
C THR A 62 -19.89 -10.56 1.01
N SER A 63 -19.21 -11.18 0.05
CA SER A 63 -19.07 -12.63 -0.08
C SER A 63 -17.79 -12.99 -0.82
N GLY A 64 -17.46 -14.28 -0.82
CA GLY A 64 -16.25 -14.82 -1.44
C GLY A 64 -15.08 -14.96 -0.48
N ASN A 65 -13.97 -15.49 -1.00
CA ASN A 65 -12.77 -15.80 -0.24
C ASN A 65 -11.57 -15.00 -0.74
N VAL A 66 -10.76 -14.53 0.20
CA VAL A 66 -9.48 -13.86 -0.06
C VAL A 66 -8.43 -14.50 0.82
N ILE A 67 -7.38 -15.02 0.19
CA ILE A 67 -6.17 -15.49 0.84
C ILE A 67 -4.99 -14.71 0.26
N CYS A 68 -4.19 -14.12 1.12
CA CYS A 68 -3.01 -13.34 0.78
C CYS A 68 -1.86 -13.77 1.70
N LEU A 69 -0.73 -14.17 1.12
CA LEU A 69 0.44 -14.68 1.85
C LEU A 69 0.08 -15.86 2.78
N GLY A 70 -0.84 -16.72 2.33
CA GLY A 70 -1.38 -17.83 3.13
C GLY A 70 -2.31 -17.42 4.28
N LEU A 71 -2.64 -16.13 4.41
CA LEU A 71 -3.46 -15.56 5.48
C LEU A 71 -4.78 -15.01 4.94
N ASN A 72 -5.82 -14.98 5.77
CA ASN A 72 -7.02 -14.22 5.44
C ASN A 72 -6.90 -12.79 5.98
N PRO A 73 -6.97 -11.73 5.14
CA PRO A 73 -6.79 -10.33 5.57
C PRO A 73 -7.72 -9.86 6.70
N PHE A 74 -8.85 -10.56 6.90
CA PHE A 74 -9.90 -10.17 7.84
C PHE A 74 -9.92 -11.00 9.12
N LYS A 75 -9.43 -12.24 9.07
CA LYS A 75 -9.33 -13.15 10.21
C LYS A 75 -7.95 -13.07 10.87
N ASP A 76 -6.89 -13.04 10.07
CA ASP A 76 -5.49 -13.03 10.50
C ASP A 76 -4.89 -11.62 10.46
N ARG A 77 -5.74 -10.59 10.60
CA ARG A 77 -5.46 -9.21 10.21
C ARG A 77 -4.14 -8.68 10.74
N ARG A 78 -3.80 -8.90 12.02
CA ARG A 78 -2.55 -8.40 12.60
C ARG A 78 -1.32 -8.98 11.89
N LYS A 79 -1.24 -10.31 11.82
CA LYS A 79 -0.14 -11.02 11.15
C LYS A 79 -0.06 -10.67 9.67
N TYR A 80 -1.21 -10.43 9.04
CA TYR A 80 -1.27 -10.03 7.65
C TYR A 80 -0.73 -8.61 7.44
N LEU A 81 -1.14 -7.65 8.27
CA LEU A 81 -0.66 -6.27 8.18
C LEU A 81 0.85 -6.13 8.45
N GLU A 82 1.41 -6.96 9.31
CA GLU A 82 2.87 -7.05 9.53
C GLU A 82 3.64 -7.49 8.26
N LYS A 83 2.98 -8.10 7.28
CA LYS A 83 3.61 -8.62 6.05
C LYS A 83 3.36 -7.77 4.80
N ILE A 84 2.53 -6.73 4.88
CA ILE A 84 2.18 -5.90 3.72
C ILE A 84 2.60 -4.45 3.90
N GLY A 85 3.02 -3.81 2.81
CA GLY A 85 3.20 -2.37 2.70
C GLY A 85 2.07 -1.80 1.86
N VAL A 86 1.49 -0.67 2.26
CA VAL A 86 0.39 -0.05 1.51
C VAL A 86 0.65 1.45 1.35
N VAL A 87 0.50 1.94 0.13
CA VAL A 87 0.58 3.36 -0.20
C VAL A 87 -0.70 3.82 -0.88
N PHE A 88 -1.41 4.77 -0.25
CA PHE A 88 -2.58 5.44 -0.83
C PHE A 88 -2.19 6.87 -1.21
N GLY A 89 -2.29 7.22 -2.50
CA GLY A 89 -1.85 8.52 -3.02
C GLY A 89 -2.53 9.74 -2.38
N HIS A 90 -3.74 9.57 -1.83
CA HIS A 90 -4.56 10.66 -1.26
C HIS A 90 -4.72 10.61 0.28
N LYS A 91 -4.24 9.55 0.95
CA LYS A 91 -4.32 9.37 2.41
C LYS A 91 -3.05 8.70 2.93
N GLY A 92 -2.03 9.53 3.08
CA GLY A 92 -0.69 9.13 3.47
C GLY A 92 -0.50 8.91 4.97
N PHE A 93 0.57 8.21 5.33
CA PHE A 93 1.02 8.04 6.72
C PHE A 93 1.74 9.30 7.24
N LEU A 94 2.26 10.14 6.34
CA LEU A 94 3.08 11.28 6.71
C LEU A 94 2.29 12.39 7.44
N ILE A 95 2.79 12.80 8.60
CA ILE A 95 2.22 13.88 9.40
C ILE A 95 2.61 15.23 8.78
N PRO A 96 1.66 16.07 8.32
CA PRO A 96 1.96 17.22 7.45
C PRO A 96 2.86 18.30 8.04
N ASP A 97 2.78 18.52 9.35
CA ASP A 97 3.33 19.69 10.06
C ASP A 97 4.62 19.41 10.83
N VAL A 98 5.12 18.18 10.81
CA VAL A 98 6.36 17.77 11.49
C VAL A 98 7.39 17.28 10.48
N PRO A 99 8.71 17.33 10.81
CA PRO A 99 9.73 16.71 9.98
C PRO A 99 9.38 15.28 9.58
N VAL A 100 9.54 14.95 8.29
CA VAL A 100 9.16 13.63 7.75
C VAL A 100 9.81 12.47 8.51
N ILE A 101 11.03 12.66 9.03
CA ILE A 101 11.73 11.66 9.86
C ILE A 101 10.89 11.20 11.05
N MET A 102 10.10 12.07 11.66
CA MET A 102 9.24 11.69 12.81
C MET A 102 8.12 10.73 12.38
N SER A 103 7.58 10.90 11.17
CA SER A 103 6.61 9.94 10.62
C SER A 103 7.28 8.60 10.33
N LEU A 104 8.52 8.61 9.81
CA LEU A 104 9.25 7.38 9.52
C LEU A 104 9.63 6.62 10.80
N GLU A 105 10.05 7.33 11.85
CA GLU A 105 10.31 6.75 13.18
C GLU A 105 9.03 6.17 13.80
N LEU A 106 7.89 6.86 13.65
CA LEU A 106 6.60 6.33 14.10
C LEU A 106 6.22 5.04 13.35
N ALA A 107 6.39 5.00 12.03
CA ALA A 107 6.14 3.79 11.24
C ALA A 107 7.01 2.62 11.71
N ALA A 108 8.32 2.87 11.90
CA ALA A 108 9.25 1.87 12.42
C ALA A 108 8.83 1.35 13.81
N ALA A 109 8.42 2.24 14.71
CA ALA A 109 7.96 1.88 16.04
C ALA A 109 6.69 1.02 16.01
N VAL A 110 5.72 1.35 15.14
CA VAL A 110 4.47 0.57 14.98
C VAL A 110 4.75 -0.88 14.57
N TYR A 111 5.73 -1.10 13.70
CA TYR A 111 6.12 -2.43 13.22
C TYR A 111 7.26 -3.07 14.03
N GLY A 112 7.74 -2.42 15.10
CA GLY A 112 8.81 -2.95 15.94
C GLY A 112 10.18 -3.06 15.24
N VAL A 113 10.45 -2.21 14.24
CA VAL A 113 11.72 -2.20 13.51
C VAL A 113 12.85 -1.67 14.41
N PRO A 114 13.93 -2.43 14.66
CA PRO A 114 15.06 -1.99 15.47
C PRO A 114 15.73 -0.74 14.89
N LYS A 115 16.26 0.14 15.76
CA LYS A 115 16.86 1.42 15.35
C LYS A 115 18.00 1.27 14.34
N GLU A 116 18.83 0.25 14.50
CA GLU A 116 19.94 -0.02 13.57
C GLU A 116 19.43 -0.40 12.17
N GLU A 117 18.42 -1.26 12.11
CA GLU A 117 17.78 -1.69 10.88
C GLU A 117 17.02 -0.54 10.20
N PHE A 118 16.30 0.27 11.00
CA PHE A 118 15.67 1.49 10.53
C PHE A 118 16.67 2.43 9.85
N ASN A 119 17.80 2.72 10.50
CA ASN A 119 18.82 3.61 9.94
C ASN A 119 19.43 3.05 8.65
N LYS A 120 19.67 1.73 8.61
CA LYS A 120 20.19 1.03 7.44
C LYS A 120 19.21 1.13 6.26
N LYS A 121 17.95 0.76 6.48
CA LYS A 121 16.89 0.79 5.46
C LYS A 121 16.59 2.21 4.99
N LEU A 122 16.51 3.17 5.90
CA LEU A 122 16.26 4.56 5.55
C LEU A 122 17.38 5.09 4.65
N LYS A 123 18.64 4.79 4.97
CA LYS A 123 19.77 5.14 4.12
C LYS A 123 19.65 4.50 2.73
N GLU A 124 19.43 3.19 2.68
CA GLU A 124 19.30 2.45 1.42
C GLU A 124 18.16 2.98 0.54
N LEU A 125 16.96 3.13 1.11
CA LEU A 125 15.78 3.56 0.36
C LEU A 125 15.87 5.03 -0.08
N THR A 126 16.47 5.91 0.73
CA THR A 126 16.70 7.31 0.32
C THR A 126 17.70 7.39 -0.84
N GLU A 127 18.72 6.53 -0.85
CA GLU A 127 19.68 6.41 -1.97
C GLU A 127 18.99 5.86 -3.24
N ILE A 128 18.24 4.76 -3.14
CA ILE A 128 17.52 4.15 -4.27
C ILE A 128 16.51 5.12 -4.89
N LEU A 129 15.78 5.88 -4.07
CA LEU A 129 14.75 6.81 -4.53
C LEU A 129 15.29 8.19 -4.91
N GLY A 130 16.61 8.43 -4.76
CA GLY A 130 17.24 9.71 -5.06
C GLY A 130 16.67 10.85 -4.21
N ILE A 131 16.54 10.63 -2.90
CA ILE A 131 16.03 11.62 -1.95
C ILE A 131 17.20 12.33 -1.28
N GLU A 132 17.22 13.66 -1.34
CA GLU A 132 18.17 14.45 -0.56
C GLU A 132 17.91 14.29 0.95
N ARG A 133 18.97 13.95 1.71
CA ARG A 133 18.87 13.77 3.17
C ARG A 133 18.42 15.03 3.91
N SER A 134 18.61 16.21 3.33
CA SER A 134 18.11 17.50 3.84
C SER A 134 16.58 17.50 4.01
N LEU A 135 15.85 16.75 3.17
CA LEU A 135 14.39 16.65 3.20
C LEU A 135 13.87 15.90 4.44
N LEU A 136 14.69 15.05 5.08
CA LEU A 136 14.29 14.33 6.29
C LEU A 136 13.87 15.26 7.43
N LYS A 137 14.43 16.47 7.46
CA LYS A 137 14.15 17.49 8.48
C LYS A 137 13.02 18.44 8.10
N ARG A 138 12.39 18.26 6.93
CA ARG A 138 11.34 19.15 6.42
C ARG A 138 9.94 18.57 6.64
N PRO A 139 8.94 19.42 6.92
CA PRO A 139 7.53 19.02 6.91
C PRO A 139 7.04 18.57 5.52
N PRO A 140 6.28 17.46 5.41
CA PRO A 140 5.71 16.97 4.15
C PRO A 140 4.85 17.99 3.40
N ARG A 141 4.19 18.91 4.11
CA ARG A 141 3.37 19.96 3.47
C ARG A 141 4.18 20.94 2.61
N LEU A 142 5.50 21.02 2.82
CA LEU A 142 6.42 21.87 2.04
C LEU A 142 7.09 21.10 0.89
N MET A 143 6.74 19.84 0.68
CA MET A 143 7.32 18.97 -0.35
C MET A 143 6.45 18.90 -1.59
N SER A 144 7.05 18.56 -2.74
CA SER A 144 6.29 18.22 -3.94
C SER A 144 5.50 16.93 -3.74
N LEU A 145 4.48 16.68 -4.57
CA LEU A 145 3.72 15.43 -4.49
C LEU A 145 4.63 14.19 -4.69
N GLY A 146 5.56 14.24 -5.64
CA GLY A 146 6.51 13.15 -5.88
C GLY A 146 7.46 12.91 -4.71
N GLN A 147 7.94 13.97 -4.05
CA GLN A 147 8.72 13.82 -2.81
C GLN A 147 7.90 13.16 -1.70
N ARG A 148 6.65 13.58 -1.51
CA ARG A 148 5.75 12.93 -0.54
C ARG A 148 5.54 11.46 -0.84
N ILE A 149 5.22 11.10 -2.10
CA ILE A 149 5.00 9.71 -2.50
C ILE A 149 6.26 8.86 -2.26
N LYS A 150 7.46 9.38 -2.56
CA LYS A 150 8.70 8.67 -2.25
C LYS A 150 8.85 8.39 -0.75
N PHE A 151 8.49 9.33 0.12
CA PHE A 151 8.50 9.10 1.57
C PHE A 151 7.39 8.17 2.06
N GLU A 152 6.21 8.17 1.43
CA GLU A 152 5.17 7.16 1.68
C GLU A 152 5.62 5.75 1.26
N LEU A 153 6.35 5.65 0.14
CA LEU A 153 6.99 4.39 -0.25
C LEU A 153 7.99 3.95 0.80
N ILE A 154 8.86 4.85 1.30
CA ILE A 154 9.80 4.52 2.38
C ILE A 154 9.04 4.02 3.60
N SER A 155 8.05 4.75 4.10
CA SER A 155 7.31 4.37 5.30
C SER A 155 6.69 2.97 5.17
N SER A 156 6.18 2.63 3.98
CA SER A 156 5.59 1.32 3.68
C SER A 156 6.60 0.18 3.54
N LEU A 157 7.89 0.48 3.34
CA LEU A 157 8.95 -0.50 3.09
C LEU A 157 9.88 -0.71 4.30
N LEU A 158 9.80 0.14 5.33
CA LEU A 158 10.68 0.07 6.51
C LEU A 158 10.61 -1.27 7.24
N HIS A 159 9.45 -1.94 7.24
CA HIS A 159 9.27 -3.23 7.90
C HIS A 159 9.46 -4.44 6.98
N GLU A 160 10.07 -4.26 5.79
CA GLU A 160 10.34 -5.35 4.83
C GLU A 160 9.09 -6.18 4.47
N PRO A 161 8.04 -5.55 3.93
CA PRO A 161 6.83 -6.29 3.55
C PRO A 161 7.10 -7.30 2.43
N GLU A 162 6.39 -8.43 2.48
CA GLU A 162 6.38 -9.45 1.43
C GLU A 162 5.50 -9.03 0.23
N LEU A 163 4.52 -8.16 0.45
CA LEU A 163 3.60 -7.64 -0.56
C LEU A 163 3.46 -6.12 -0.45
N LEU A 164 3.74 -5.40 -1.54
CA LEU A 164 3.51 -3.97 -1.66
C LEU A 164 2.25 -3.69 -2.48
N ILE A 165 1.30 -2.96 -1.89
CA ILE A 165 0.03 -2.57 -2.52
C ILE A 165 0.03 -1.07 -2.75
N LEU A 166 -0.24 -0.65 -3.99
CA LEU A 166 -0.22 0.75 -4.40
C LEU A 166 -1.61 1.14 -4.93
N ASP A 167 -2.27 2.11 -4.28
CA ASP A 167 -3.51 2.72 -4.78
C ASP A 167 -3.23 4.17 -5.18
N GLU A 168 -3.36 4.49 -6.46
CA GLU A 168 -3.12 5.83 -7.01
C GLU A 168 -1.72 6.42 -6.73
N ALA A 169 -0.78 5.61 -6.22
CA ALA A 169 0.56 6.06 -5.85
C ALA A 169 1.40 6.52 -7.06
N LEU A 170 0.98 6.19 -8.29
CA LEU A 170 1.66 6.60 -9.52
C LEU A 170 1.30 8.02 -9.98
N ILE A 171 0.28 8.67 -9.38
CA ILE A 171 -0.21 9.99 -9.85
C ILE A 171 0.82 11.12 -9.67
N GLY A 172 1.80 10.97 -8.77
CA GLY A 172 2.83 11.99 -8.53
C GLY A 172 4.27 11.52 -8.68
N ILE A 173 4.49 10.27 -9.09
CA ILE A 173 5.78 9.86 -9.63
C ILE A 173 5.68 10.20 -11.11
N ASP A 174 6.07 11.42 -11.47
CA ASP A 174 6.31 11.76 -12.86
C ASP A 174 7.08 10.59 -13.47
N VAL A 175 6.52 10.03 -14.54
CA VAL A 175 7.30 9.25 -15.48
C VAL A 175 8.32 10.24 -16.01
N VAL A 176 9.47 10.31 -15.34
CA VAL A 176 10.67 10.86 -15.93
C VAL A 176 10.90 9.97 -17.13
N SER A 177 10.36 10.42 -18.25
CA SER A 177 10.53 9.85 -19.57
C SER A 177 12.01 9.62 -19.71
N ARG A 178 12.40 8.34 -19.69
CA ARG A 178 13.71 7.90 -20.13
C ARG A 178 13.89 8.46 -21.53
N HIS A 179 14.88 9.32 -21.71
CA HIS A 179 15.58 9.53 -22.98
C HIS A 179 17.01 9.08 -22.72
#